data_AF-A0A920IUK9-F1
#
_entry.id   AF-A0A920IUK9-F1
#
_cell.length_a   1.000
_cell.length_b   1.000
_cell.length_c   1.000
_cell.angle_alpha   90.00
_cell.angle_beta   90.00
_cell.angle_gamma   90.00
#
_symmetry.space_group_name_H-M   'P 1'
#
loop_
_entity.id
_entity.type
_entity.pdbx_description
1 polymer ?
#
loop_
_entity_poly.entity_id
_entity_poly.type
_entity_poly.pdbx_seq_one_letter_code
_entity_poly.pdbx_strand_id
1 'polypeptide(L)'
;MSKYMDHQQFEYFDNLSEAISNVDLIMALRIQNERLENTLSINHKDYVKSYQITLDNLQLAKKIFVIPSRPVNWGIELEKMSSFFQIQKLKAK
;
A
#
# COMPACT_ATOMS: atom_id res chain seq x y z
N MET A 1 -7.58 -5.32 -24.50
CA MET A 1 -6.81 -5.03 -23.27
C MET A 1 -6.59 -6.34 -22.51
N SER A 2 -5.75 -7.26 -23.00
CA SER A 2 -5.22 -8.41 -22.24
C SER A 2 -4.34 -9.24 -23.18
N LYS A 3 -3.02 -9.05 -23.11
CA LYS A 3 -2.03 -9.97 -23.71
C LYS A 3 -1.01 -10.46 -22.69
N TYR A 4 -1.10 -9.97 -21.45
CA TYR A 4 -0.05 -10.13 -20.43
C TYR A 4 -0.56 -10.52 -19.04
N MET A 5 -1.86 -10.78 -18.89
CA MET A 5 -2.45 -11.11 -17.58
C MET A 5 -2.90 -12.56 -17.61
N ASP A 6 -2.00 -13.47 -17.25
CA ASP A 6 -2.37 -14.82 -16.83
C ASP A 6 -2.85 -14.73 -15.38
N HIS A 7 -4.17 -14.73 -15.20
CA HIS A 7 -4.80 -14.58 -13.88
C HIS A 7 -4.57 -15.77 -12.95
N GLN A 8 -3.98 -16.87 -13.43
CA GLN A 8 -3.73 -18.07 -12.62
C GLN A 8 -2.56 -17.92 -11.63
N GLN A 9 -1.82 -16.81 -11.66
CA GLN A 9 -0.62 -16.60 -10.84
C GLN A 9 -0.75 -15.50 -9.79
N PHE A 10 -1.93 -14.87 -9.66
CA PHE A 10 -2.14 -13.74 -8.75
C PHE A 10 -3.36 -13.95 -7.87
N GLU A 11 -3.20 -13.64 -6.60
CA GLU A 11 -4.31 -13.55 -5.64
C GLU A 11 -4.77 -12.09 -5.53
N TYR A 12 -6.08 -11.91 -5.45
CA TYR A 12 -6.71 -10.59 -5.31
C TYR A 12 -7.38 -10.50 -3.95
N PHE A 13 -7.21 -9.37 -3.29
CA PHE A 13 -7.74 -9.11 -1.97
C PHE A 13 -8.43 -7.74 -1.94
N ASP A 14 -9.64 -7.69 -1.42
CA ASP A 14 -10.35 -6.43 -1.17
C ASP A 14 -9.96 -5.82 0.19
N ASN A 15 -9.38 -6.63 1.07
CA ASN A 15 -8.94 -6.25 2.41
C ASN A 15 -7.40 -6.15 2.47
N LEU A 16 -6.89 -4.96 2.78
CA LEU A 16 -5.45 -4.71 2.88
C LEU A 16 -4.79 -5.59 3.95
N SER A 17 -5.42 -5.78 5.11
CA SER A 17 -4.84 -6.56 6.22
C SER A 17 -4.62 -8.04 5.85
N GLU A 18 -5.49 -8.59 5.01
CA GLU A 18 -5.32 -9.95 4.47
C GLU A 18 -4.16 -9.98 3.47
N ALA A 19 -4.11 -9.00 2.56
CA ALA A 19 -3.09 -8.91 1.52
C ALA A 19 -1.66 -8.76 2.06
N ILE A 20 -1.49 -8.09 3.21
CA ILE A 20 -0.17 -7.83 3.81
C ILE A 20 0.25 -8.87 4.84
N SER A 21 -0.63 -9.83 5.14
CA SER A 21 -0.35 -10.86 6.13
C SER A 21 0.75 -11.80 5.62
N ASN A 22 1.80 -11.99 6.42
CA ASN A 22 2.89 -12.93 6.12
C ASN A 22 3.63 -12.68 4.77
N VAL A 23 3.72 -11.42 4.33
CA VAL A 23 4.50 -11.03 3.13
C VAL A 23 5.89 -10.50 3.47
N ASP A 24 6.84 -10.64 2.54
CA ASP A 24 8.22 -10.16 2.67
C ASP A 24 8.45 -8.80 1.97
N LEU A 25 7.60 -8.45 1.00
CA LEU A 25 7.75 -7.22 0.20
C LEU A 25 6.37 -6.61 -0.04
N ILE A 26 6.26 -5.30 0.19
CA ILE A 26 5.13 -4.49 -0.26
C ILE A 26 5.62 -3.45 -1.25
N MET A 27 4.99 -3.43 -2.41
CA MET A 27 5.17 -2.36 -3.38
C MET A 27 3.93 -1.47 -3.36
N ALA A 28 4.09 -0.22 -2.92
CA ALA A 28 3.01 0.74 -2.88
C ALA A 28 3.07 1.63 -4.12
N LEU A 29 1.96 1.75 -4.82
CA LEU A 29 1.82 2.67 -5.95
C LEU A 29 1.26 4.02 -5.48
N ARG A 30 1.70 5.08 -6.16
CA ARG A 30 1.23 6.44 -5.92
C ARG A 30 -0.22 6.54 -6.37
N ILE A 31 -1.07 6.97 -5.45
CA ILE A 31 -2.45 7.28 -5.75
C ILE A 31 -2.54 8.70 -6.32
N GLN A 32 -3.16 8.82 -7.49
CA GLN A 32 -3.42 10.10 -8.14
C GLN A 32 -4.79 10.59 -7.66
N ASN A 33 -4.81 11.42 -6.62
CA ASN A 33 -6.06 11.95 -6.02
C ASN A 33 -6.96 12.60 -7.07
N GLU A 34 -6.34 13.34 -7.98
CA GLU A 34 -7.02 14.00 -9.08
C GLU A 34 -7.79 13.04 -10.00
N ARG A 35 -7.46 11.74 -10.01
CA ARG A 35 -8.18 10.72 -10.80
C ARG A 35 -9.25 9.99 -9.98
N LEU A 36 -9.04 9.82 -8.68
CA LEU A 36 -10.04 9.20 -7.79
C LEU A 36 -11.33 10.03 -7.74
N GLU A 37 -11.21 11.35 -7.56
CA GLU A 37 -12.36 12.24 -7.45
C GLU A 37 -13.05 12.44 -8.80
N ASN A 38 -12.27 12.71 -9.86
CA ASN A 38 -12.84 13.08 -11.16
C ASN A 38 -13.34 11.90 -11.99
N THR A 39 -12.78 10.70 -11.83
CA THR A 39 -13.09 9.55 -12.70
C THR A 39 -13.83 8.42 -11.99
N LEU A 40 -13.50 8.18 -10.72
CA LEU A 40 -14.00 6.99 -10.00
C LEU A 40 -15.04 7.32 -8.93
N SER A 41 -15.26 8.61 -8.64
CA SER A 41 -16.13 9.09 -7.55
C SER A 41 -15.81 8.44 -6.19
N ILE A 42 -14.55 8.01 -6.01
CA ILE A 42 -14.06 7.43 -4.76
C ILE A 42 -13.59 8.58 -3.88
N ASN A 43 -14.16 8.69 -2.68
CA ASN A 43 -13.72 9.68 -1.72
C ASN A 43 -12.31 9.30 -1.22
N HIS A 44 -11.39 10.26 -1.31
CA HIS A 44 -10.03 10.12 -0.82
C HIS A 44 -9.97 9.65 0.65
N LYS A 45 -10.88 10.11 1.51
CA LYS A 45 -10.93 9.71 2.93
C LYS A 45 -11.28 8.23 3.11
N ASP A 46 -12.17 7.71 2.27
CA ASP A 46 -12.56 6.30 2.32
C ASP A 46 -11.41 5.41 1.84
N TYR A 47 -10.67 5.86 0.82
CA TYR A 47 -9.44 5.18 0.40
C TYR A 47 -8.42 5.11 1.55
N VAL A 48 -8.13 6.25 2.19
CA VAL A 48 -7.17 6.29 3.32
C VAL A 48 -7.61 5.37 4.45
N LYS A 49 -8.90 5.37 4.79
CA LYS A 49 -9.43 4.53 5.88
C LYS A 49 -9.26 3.04 5.61
N SER A 50 -9.44 2.60 4.36
CA SER A 50 -9.43 1.18 4.00
C SER A 50 -8.07 0.67 3.55
N TYR A 51 -7.23 1.50 2.93
CA TYR A 51 -6.06 1.07 2.16
C TYR A 51 -4.76 1.82 2.47
N GLN A 52 -4.74 2.74 3.44
CA GLN A 52 -3.49 3.34 3.87
C GLN A 52 -2.57 2.31 4.53
N ILE A 53 -1.31 2.28 4.13
CA ILE A 53 -0.27 1.51 4.81
C ILE A 53 0.19 2.33 6.03
N THR A 54 -0.02 1.78 7.22
CA THR A 54 0.29 2.39 8.51
C THR A 54 1.36 1.56 9.22
N LEU A 55 1.93 2.08 10.32
CA LEU A 55 2.86 1.25 11.09
C LEU A 55 2.15 0.04 11.71
N ASP A 56 0.92 0.21 12.15
CA ASP A 56 0.15 -0.79 12.89
C ASP A 56 -0.20 -2.00 12.01
N ASN A 57 -0.67 -1.76 10.78
CA ASN A 57 -1.01 -2.87 9.89
C ASN A 57 0.25 -3.61 9.38
N LEU A 58 1.40 -2.94 9.34
CA LEU A 58 2.69 -3.56 9.01
C LEU A 58 3.28 -4.42 10.12
N GLN A 59 2.83 -4.30 11.37
CA GLN A 59 3.24 -5.20 12.45
C GLN A 59 2.74 -6.64 12.22
N LEU A 60 1.71 -6.82 11.39
CA LEU A 60 1.18 -8.14 11.02
C LEU A 60 2.14 -8.92 10.11
N ALA A 61 3.16 -8.26 9.55
CA ALA A 61 4.09 -8.90 8.66
C ALA A 61 5.44 -9.19 9.33
N LYS A 62 5.98 -10.37 9.04
CA LYS A 62 7.24 -10.84 9.63
C LYS A 62 8.45 -9.98 9.23
N LYS A 63 8.59 -9.62 7.95
CA LYS A 63 9.75 -8.87 7.43
C LYS A 63 9.50 -8.15 6.09
N ILE A 64 8.64 -7.14 6.09
CA ILE A 64 8.32 -6.30 4.91
C ILE A 64 9.40 -5.31 4.45
N PHE A 65 9.81 -5.27 3.19
CA PHE A 65 10.38 -4.05 2.60
C PHE A 65 9.27 -3.23 1.94
N VAL A 66 9.14 -1.93 2.21
CA VAL A 66 8.14 -1.08 1.52
C VAL A 66 8.84 -0.28 0.44
N ILE A 67 8.48 -0.53 -0.82
CA ILE A 67 8.96 0.22 -1.97
C ILE A 67 7.84 1.12 -2.48
N PRO A 68 7.86 2.41 -2.14
CA PRO A 68 6.89 3.34 -2.70
C PRO A 68 7.34 3.80 -4.09
N SER A 69 6.41 3.88 -5.04
CA SER A 69 6.67 4.56 -6.31
C SER A 69 6.87 6.05 -6.04
N ARG A 70 7.94 6.64 -6.56
CA ARG A 70 8.18 8.09 -6.41
C ARG A 70 7.38 8.89 -7.45
N PRO A 71 6.90 10.09 -7.10
CA PRO A 71 6.88 10.71 -5.77
C PRO A 71 5.80 10.11 -4.86
N VAL A 72 6.04 10.07 -3.56
CA VAL A 72 5.13 9.49 -2.56
C VAL A 72 4.20 10.57 -2.02
N ASN A 73 2.89 10.29 -1.93
CA ASN A 73 1.95 11.09 -1.18
C ASN A 73 1.84 10.57 0.27
N TRP A 74 2.44 11.31 1.19
CA TRP A 74 2.34 11.06 2.62
C TRP A 74 0.96 11.46 3.15
N GLY A 75 0.40 10.65 4.04
CA GLY A 75 -0.97 10.76 4.53
C GLY A 75 -2.01 10.13 3.61
N ILE A 76 -1.59 9.52 2.49
CA ILE A 76 -2.48 8.84 1.53
C ILE A 76 -2.14 7.36 1.46
N GLU A 77 -1.22 6.96 0.56
CA GLU A 77 -0.76 5.57 0.48
C GLU A 77 0.08 5.15 1.70
N LEU A 78 0.82 6.09 2.29
CA LEU A 78 1.68 5.88 3.45
C LEU A 78 1.39 6.93 4.51
N GLU A 79 1.15 6.49 5.75
CA GLU A 79 0.71 7.35 6.86
C GLU A 79 1.58 8.61 7.03
N LYS A 80 2.88 8.46 7.33
CA LYS A 80 3.84 9.57 7.47
C LYS A 80 5.26 9.13 7.15
N MET A 81 6.09 10.09 6.73
CA MET A 81 7.51 9.87 6.46
C MET A 81 8.28 9.36 7.70
N SER A 82 7.93 9.85 8.90
CA SER A 82 8.50 9.38 10.17
C SER A 82 8.19 7.89 10.42
N SER A 83 6.94 7.48 10.16
CA SER A 83 6.53 6.07 10.25
C SER A 83 7.30 5.20 9.26
N PHE A 84 7.53 5.69 8.03
CA PHE A 84 8.34 5.00 7.03
C PHE A 84 9.79 4.76 7.47
N PHE A 85 10.45 5.75 8.07
CA PHE A 85 11.79 5.54 8.62
C PHE A 85 11.79 4.55 9.78
N GLN A 86 10.72 4.49 10.58
CA GLN A 86 10.56 3.49 11.63
C GLN A 86 10.38 2.08 11.06
N ILE A 87 9.61 1.93 9.98
CA ILE A 87 9.44 0.69 9.23
C ILE A 87 10.80 0.19 8.69
N GLN A 88 11.61 1.08 8.12
CA GLN A 88 12.96 0.74 7.65
C GLN A 88 13.89 0.35 8.80
N LYS A 89 13.79 1.01 9.96
CA LYS A 89 14.60 0.70 11.16
C LYS A 89 14.25 -0.64 11.81
N LEU A 90 12.97 -1.06 11.79
CA LEU A 90 12.53 -2.35 12.34
C LEU A 90 13.20 -3.56 11.66
N LYS A 91 13.94 -3.37 10.56
CA LYS A 91 14.48 -4.43 9.70
C LYS A 91 15.98 -4.35 9.45
N ALA A 92 16.66 -3.43 10.12
CA ALA A 92 18.12 -3.38 10.16
C ALA A 92 18.72 -4.22 11.31
N LYS A 93 17.89 -4.97 12.04
CA LYS A 93 18.24 -5.91 13.11
C LYS A 93 17.86 -7.33 12.68
#